data_AF-A0A391PK00-F1
#
_entry.id   AF-A0A391PK00-F1
#
_cell.length_a   1.000
_cell.length_b   1.000
_cell.length_c   1.000
_cell.angle_alpha   90.00
_cell.angle_beta   90.00
_cell.angle_gamma   90.00
#
_symmetry.space_group_name_H-M   'P 1'
#
loop_
_entity.id
_entity.type
_entity.pdbx_description
1 polymer ?
#
loop_
_entity_poly.entity_id
_entity_poly.type
_entity_poly.pdbx_seq_one_letter_code
_entity_poly.pdbx_strand_id
1 'polypeptide(L)' 'MTIEQIATDFGVHPMTLTKWMRQADIDEGTKPGKSTSDSAELRELRRRNRLLEQENEILRRAAAYLSQANLPGKGSTRS' A
#
# COMPACT_ATOMS: atom_id res chain seq x y z
N MET A 1 36.51 -15.06 11.23
CA MET A 1 35.81 -13.76 11.22
C MET A 1 34.47 -13.97 11.89
N THR A 2 34.13 -13.20 12.92
CA THR A 2 32.86 -13.36 13.64
C THR A 2 31.86 -12.27 13.25
N ILE A 3 30.57 -12.51 13.49
CA ILE A 3 29.49 -11.55 13.24
C ILE A 3 29.71 -10.28 14.08
N GLU A 4 30.25 -10.43 15.28
CA GLU A 4 30.54 -9.33 16.21
C GLU A 4 31.67 -8.43 15.70
N GLN A 5 32.70 -9.02 15.09
CA GLN A 5 33.79 -8.26 14.46
C GLN A 5 33.25 -7.44 13.28
N ILE A 6 32.50 -8.08 12.38
CA ILE A 6 31.86 -7.37 11.25
C ILE A 6 30.94 -6.28 11.76
N ALA A 7 30.08 -6.58 12.73
CA ALA A 7 29.16 -5.60 13.28
C ALA A 7 29.90 -4.38 13.88
N THR A 8 31.02 -4.61 14.56
CA THR A 8 31.88 -3.56 15.09
C THR A 8 32.52 -2.72 13.99
N ASP A 9 33.06 -3.36 12.96
CA ASP A 9 33.69 -2.68 11.81
C ASP A 9 32.69 -1.78 11.05
N PHE A 10 31.43 -2.22 10.98
CA PHE A 10 30.33 -1.47 10.37
C PHE A 10 29.62 -0.51 11.34
N GLY A 11 30.00 -0.48 12.62
CA GLY A 11 29.39 0.38 13.64
C GLY A 11 27.92 0.05 13.94
N VAL A 12 27.50 -1.20 13.72
CA VAL A 12 26.14 -1.68 13.95
C VAL A 12 26.08 -2.68 15.09
N HIS A 13 24.93 -2.80 15.74
CA HIS A 13 24.74 -3.84 16.75
C HIS A 13 24.70 -5.23 16.06
N PRO A 14 25.35 -6.28 16.59
CA PRO A 14 25.39 -7.62 15.98
C PRO A 14 24.01 -8.18 15.62
N MET A 15 23.01 -7.97 16.48
CA MET A 15 21.63 -8.35 16.20
C MET A 15 21.02 -7.71 14.94
N THR A 16 21.44 -6.49 14.58
CA THR A 16 21.00 -5.83 13.35
C THR A 16 21.52 -6.59 12.13
N LEU A 17 22.79 -6.98 12.16
CA LEU A 17 23.40 -7.77 11.09
C LEU A 17 22.73 -9.14 10.97
N THR A 18 22.45 -9.82 12.09
CA THR A 18 21.71 -11.09 12.11
C THR A 18 20.31 -10.95 11.50
N LYS A 19 19.62 -9.83 11.76
CA LYS A 19 18.31 -9.55 11.18
C LYS A 19 18.39 -9.35 9.67
N TRP A 20 19.40 -8.63 9.18
CA TRP A 20 19.61 -8.44 7.74
C TRP A 20 19.95 -9.74 7.03
N MET A 21 20.82 -10.57 7.61
CA MET A 21 21.11 -11.90 7.06
C MET A 21 19.85 -12.77 6.98
N ARG A 22 19.03 -12.77 8.04
CA ARG A 22 17.74 -13.50 8.01
C ARG A 22 16.81 -12.97 6.93
N GLN A 23 16.76 -11.64 6.71
CA GLN A 23 15.93 -11.07 5.64
C GLN A 23 16.49 -11.43 4.26
N ALA A 24 17.81 -11.43 4.08
CA ALA A 24 18.44 -11.88 2.85
C ALA A 24 18.12 -13.34 2.53
N ASP A 25 18.18 -14.24 3.53
CA ASP A 25 17.76 -15.64 3.36
C ASP A 25 16.28 -15.77 2.94
N ILE A 26 15.41 -14.87 3.43
CA ILE A 26 14.00 -14.83 3.05
C ILE A 26 13.84 -14.31 1.62
N ASP A 27 14.57 -13.25 1.27
CA ASP A 27 14.53 -12.63 -0.05
C ASP A 27 15.07 -13.56 -1.15
N GLU A 28 16.03 -14.43 -0.80
CA GLU A 28 16.55 -15.49 -1.68
C GLU A 28 15.67 -16.77 -1.69
N GLY A 29 14.66 -16.84 -0.81
CA GLY A 29 13.77 -18.00 -0.72
C GLY A 29 14.36 -19.19 0.06
N THR A 30 15.54 -19.04 0.64
CA THR A 30 16.20 -20.05 1.49
C THR A 30 15.46 -20.26 2.81
N LYS A 31 14.78 -19.22 3.32
CA LYS A 31 13.94 -19.30 4.52
C LYS A 31 12.52 -18.82 4.23
N PRO A 32 11.50 -19.44 4.87
CA PRO A 32 10.14 -18.93 4.78
C PRO A 32 10.03 -17.57 5.47
N GLY A 33 9.31 -16.66 4.83
CA GLY A 33 9.07 -15.32 5.34
C GLY A 33 8.50 -14.42 4.26
N LYS A 34 8.19 -13.18 4.65
CA LYS A 34 7.77 -12.16 3.71
C LYS A 34 9.00 -11.49 3.13
N SER A 35 9.16 -11.56 1.82
CA SER A 35 10.27 -10.91 1.15
C SER A 35 10.11 -9.38 1.17
N THR A 36 11.23 -8.71 0.95
CA THR A 36 11.26 -7.26 0.78
C THR A 36 10.46 -6.84 -0.47
N SER A 37 10.48 -7.63 -1.55
CA SER A 37 9.71 -7.38 -2.78
C SER A 37 8.20 -7.48 -2.53
N ASP A 38 7.73 -8.53 -1.87
CA ASP A 38 6.31 -8.73 -1.56
C ASP A 38 5.79 -7.60 -0.67
N SER A 39 6.64 -7.12 0.25
CA SER A 39 6.34 -5.98 1.09
C SER A 39 6.23 -4.69 0.30
N ALA A 40 7.08 -4.49 -0.71
CA ALA A 40 7.01 -3.34 -1.60
C ALA A 40 5.77 -3.37 -2.49
N GLU A 41 5.50 -4.50 -3.12
CA GLU A 41 4.32 -4.69 -3.97
C GLU A 41 3.03 -4.47 -3.19
N LEU A 42 2.91 -5.04 -1.98
CA LEU A 42 1.72 -4.86 -1.16
C LEU A 42 1.46 -3.39 -0.79
N ARG A 43 2.51 -2.62 -0.51
CA ARG A 43 2.38 -1.17 -0.24
C ARG A 43 1.87 -0.42 -1.46
N GLU A 44 2.39 -0.77 -2.63
CA GLU A 44 2.01 -0.14 -3.88
C GLU A 44 0.58 -0.49 -4.29
N LEU A 45 0.19 -1.77 -4.17
CA LEU A 45 -1.19 -2.21 -4.39
C LEU A 45 -2.17 -1.50 -3.46
N ARG A 46 -1.83 -1.36 -2.17
CA ARG A 46 -2.66 -0.60 -1.21
C ARG A 46 -2.79 0.87 -1.60
N ARG A 47 -1.71 1.49 -2.09
CA ARG A 47 -1.75 2.89 -2.58
C ARG A 47 -2.67 3.03 -3.78
N ARG A 48 -2.53 2.15 -4.79
CA ARG A 48 -3.38 2.17 -5.99
C ARG A 48 -4.84 1.90 -5.67
N ASN A 49 -5.12 0.92 -4.82
CA ASN A 49 -6.48 0.59 -4.42
C ASN A 49 -7.17 1.78 -3.74
N ARG A 50 -6.48 2.47 -2.83
CA ARG A 50 -7.00 3.70 -2.21
C ARG A 50 -7.30 4.80 -3.23
N LEU A 51 -6.43 5.00 -4.23
CA LEU A 51 -6.64 5.98 -5.29
C LEU A 51 -7.89 5.63 -6.12
N LEU A 52 -7.99 4.36 -6.54
CA LEU A 52 -9.13 3.88 -7.31
C LEU A 52 -10.45 4.00 -6.53
N GLU A 53 -10.45 3.76 -5.23
CA GLU A 53 -11.61 3.96 -4.37
C GLU A 53 -12.04 5.43 -4.34
N GLN A 54 -11.08 6.36 -4.25
CA GLN A 54 -11.35 7.80 -4.28
C GLN A 54 -11.92 8.24 -5.65
N GLU A 55 -11.34 7.78 -6.75
CA GLU A 55 -11.81 8.08 -8.10
C GLU A 55 -13.23 7.54 -8.31
N ASN A 56 -13.50 6.29 -7.89
CA ASN A 56 -14.84 5.71 -7.96
C ASN A 56 -15.86 6.51 -7.15
N GLU A 57 -15.50 6.99 -5.96
CA GLU A 57 -16.39 7.82 -5.15
C GLU A 57 -16.71 9.15 -5.83
N ILE A 58 -15.72 9.80 -6.45
CA ILE A 58 -15.94 11.03 -7.23
C ILE A 58 -16.88 10.76 -8.40
N LEU A 59 -16.65 9.68 -9.16
CA LEU A 59 -17.50 9.32 -10.29
C LEU A 59 -18.94 9.03 -9.86
N ARG A 60 -19.14 8.32 -8.74
CA ARG A 60 -20.47 8.06 -8.18
C ARG A 60 -21.19 9.36 -7.80
N ARG A 61 -20.49 10.30 -7.16
CA ARG A 61 -21.06 11.61 -6.81
C ARG A 61 -21.43 12.42 -8.05
N ALA A 62 -20.58 12.43 -9.07
CA ALA A 62 -20.86 13.10 -10.34
C ALA A 62 -22.09 12.50 -11.04
N ALA A 63 -22.20 11.16 -11.08
CA ALA A 63 -23.35 10.47 -11.64
C ALA A 63 -24.65 10.77 -10.88
N ALA A 64 -24.60 10.81 -9.55
CA ALA A 64 -25.74 11.17 -8.70
C ALA A 64 -26.17 12.63 -8.90
N TYR A 65 -25.22 13.55 -9.06
CA TYR A 65 -25.52 14.95 -9.36
C TYR A 65 -26.19 15.11 -10.74
N LEU A 66 -25.65 14.44 -11.76
CA LEU A 66 -26.20 14.49 -13.11
C LEU A 66 -27.61 13.88 -13.18
N SER A 67 -27.86 12.77 -12.48
CA SER A 67 -29.19 12.15 -12.47
C SER A 67 -30.24 13.03 -11.80
N GLN A 68 -29.87 13.81 -10.78
CA GLN A 68 -30.74 14.80 -10.15
C GLN A 68 -31.02 16.00 -11.04
N ALA A 69 -30.02 16.48 -11.80
CA ALA A 69 -30.17 17.60 -12.72
C ALA A 69 -31.13 17.31 -13.89
N ASN A 70 -31.26 16.03 -14.28
CA ASN A 70 -32.11 15.59 -15.38
C ASN A 70 -33.54 15.20 -14.95
N LEU A 71 -33.91 15.37 -13.67
CA LEU A 71 -35.28 15.18 -13.24
C LEU A 71 -36.14 16.35 -13.77
N PRO A 72 -37.29 16.08 -14.45
CA PRO A 72 -38.18 17.15 -14.86
C PRO A 72 -38.60 17.93 -13.62
N GLY A 73 -38.36 19.24 -13.65
CA GLY A 73 -38.64 20.14 -12.53
C GLY A 73 -40.03 19.83 -11.98
N LYS A 74 -40.08 19.44 -10.70
CA LYS A 74 -41.33 19.07 -10.01
C LYS A 74 -42.33 20.18 -10.29
N GLY A 75 -43.27 19.91 -11.19
CA GLY A 75 -44.21 20.89 -11.70
C GLY A 75 -44.83 21.59 -10.51
N SER A 76 -44.65 22.90 -10.46
CA SER A 76 -45.43 23.78 -9.61
C SER A 76 -46.90 23.58 -10.01
N THR A 77 -47.60 22.68 -9.32
CA THR A 77 -49.06 22.73 -9.26
C THR A 77 -49.40 23.93 -8.38
N ARG A 78 -49.36 25.11 -9.00
CA ARG A 78 -49.98 26.32 -8.47
C ARG A 78 -51.37 26.41 -9.09
N SER A 79 -52.36 26.35 -8.20
CA SER A 79 -53.81 26.54 -8.40
C SER A 79 -54.58 25.35 -8.96
#